data_AF-A0A7J4JH14-F1
#
_entry.id   AF-A0A7J4JH14-F1
#
_cell.length_a   1.000
_cell.length_b   1.000
_cell.length_c   1.000
_cell.angle_alpha   90.00
_cell.angle_beta   90.00
_cell.angle_gamma   90.00
#
_symmetry.space_group_name_H-M   'P 1'
#
loop_
_entity.id
_entity.type
_entity.pdbx_description
1 polymer ?
#
loop_
_entity_poly.entity_id
_entity_poly.type
_entity_poly.pdbx_seq_one_letter_code
_entity_poly.pdbx_strand_id
1 'polypeptide(L)' 'MAYIKEKTIAGRKYFYVTKSVRLPDGKVKTLQKLVKDRHVSPKAFAGWFEEEEKKAFCDWAVKAYPADG' A
#
# COMPACT_ATOMS: atom_id res chain seq x y z
N MET A 1 -4.73 -4.27 9.23
CA MET A 1 -4.50 -3.01 9.98
C MET A 1 -3.38 -2.23 9.32
N ALA A 2 -3.53 -0.91 9.20
CA ALA A 2 -2.47 -0.03 8.72
C ALA A 2 -1.60 0.44 9.90
N TYR A 3 -0.28 0.53 9.72
CA TYR A 3 0.67 0.93 10.74
C TYR A 3 1.73 1.87 10.17
N ILE A 4 2.41 2.61 11.05
CA ILE A 4 3.48 3.53 10.65
C ILE A 4 4.83 2.82 10.77
N LYS A 5 5.64 2.90 9.73
CA LYS A 5 7.01 2.38 9.68
C LYS A 5 7.98 3.54 9.51
N GLU A 6 8.97 3.63 10.39
CA GLU A 6 10.10 4.56 10.23
C GLU A 6 11.19 3.88 9.39
N LYS A 7 11.76 4.61 8.43
CA LYS A 7 12.91 4.17 7.64
C LYS A 7 13.90 5.32 7.52
N THR A 8 15.15 5.06 7.87
CA THR A 8 16.23 6.03 7.71
C THR A 8 16.97 5.77 6.41
N ILE A 9 17.08 6.79 5.55
CA ILE A 9 17.80 6.71 4.26
C ILE A 9 18.74 7.91 4.19
N ALA A 10 20.03 7.66 3.99
CA ALA A 10 21.07 8.72 3.90
C ALA A 10 21.02 9.73 5.07
N GLY A 11 20.79 9.24 6.30
CA GLY A 11 20.70 10.07 7.51
C GLY A 11 19.38 10.83 7.70
N ARG A 12 18.43 10.73 6.75
CA ARG A 12 17.11 11.36 6.86
C ARG A 12 16.06 10.33 7.27
N LYS A 13 15.20 10.69 8.22
CA LYS A 13 14.08 9.85 8.68
C LYS A 13 12.87 10.05 7.77
N TYR A 14 12.31 8.94 7.31
CA TYR A 14 11.10 8.89 6.51
C TYR A 14 10.06 8.04 7.22
N PHE A 15 8.82 8.52 7.26
CA PHE A 15 7.71 7.81 7.86
C PHE A 15 6.81 7.27 6.75
N TYR A 16 6.38 6.02 6.88
CA TYR A 16 5.52 5.36 5.90
C TYR A 16 4.30 4.78 6.58
N VAL A 17 3.12 5.13 6.12
CA VAL A 17 1.91 4.42 6.50
C VAL A 17 1.81 3.20 5.59
N THR A 18 1.73 2.02 6.19
CA THR A 18 1.85 0.74 5.50
C THR A 18 0.63 -0.12 5.78
N LYS A 19 0.08 -0.76 4.75
CA LYS A 19 -0.99 -1.78 4.85
C LYS A 19 -0.62 -2.96 3.95
N SER A 20 -0.69 -4.16 4.48
CA SER A 20 -0.52 -5.38 3.69
C SER A 20 -1.89 -5.86 3.23
N VAL A 21 -2.00 -6.17 1.94
CA VAL A 21 -3.22 -6.71 1.31
C VAL A 21 -2.88 -8.04 0.65
N ARG A 22 -3.77 -9.03 0.75
CA ARG A 22 -3.58 -10.32 0.12
C ARG A 22 -4.35 -10.34 -1.19
N LEU A 23 -3.65 -10.63 -2.28
CA LEU A 23 -4.23 -10.77 -3.60
C LEU A 23 -4.85 -12.16 -3.78
N PRO A 24 -5.74 -12.37 -4.78
CA PRO A 24 -6.40 -13.64 -5.00
C PRO A 24 -5.44 -14.81 -5.32
N ASP A 25 -4.27 -14.51 -5.90
CA ASP A 25 -3.16 -15.47 -6.14
C ASP A 25 -2.41 -15.89 -4.85
N GLY A 26 -2.88 -15.46 -3.67
CA GLY A 26 -2.25 -15.73 -2.39
C GLY A 26 -1.04 -14.84 -2.07
N LYS A 27 -0.51 -14.11 -3.07
CA LYS A 27 0.57 -13.12 -2.93
C LYS A 27 0.17 -11.96 -2.02
N VAL A 28 1.08 -11.51 -1.17
CA VAL A 28 0.89 -10.35 -0.31
C VAL A 28 1.52 -9.12 -0.97
N LYS A 29 0.71 -8.09 -1.22
CA LYS A 29 1.18 -6.78 -1.70
C LYS A 29 1.21 -5.81 -0.53
N THR A 30 2.35 -5.16 -0.35
CA THR A 30 2.53 -4.13 0.69
C THR A 30 2.27 -2.76 0.08
N LEU A 31 1.20 -2.11 0.49
CA LEU A 31 0.88 -0.73 0.14
C LEU A 31 1.58 0.19 1.13
N GLN A 32 2.35 1.15 0.64
CA GLN A 32 3.10 2.08 1.47
C GLN A 32 2.97 3.51 0.94
N LYS A 33 2.67 4.46 1.83
CA LYS A 33 2.61 5.89 1.52
C LYS A 33 3.59 6.65 2.38
N LEU A 34 4.45 7.45 1.76
CA LEU A 34 5.33 8.35 2.49
C LEU A 34 4.51 9.46 3.16
N VAL A 35 4.76 9.68 4.45
CA VAL A 35 4.18 10.76 5.24
C VAL A 35 5.29 11.61 5.83
N LYS A 36 5.03 12.92 5.91
CA LYS A 36 5.98 13.89 6.48
C LYS A 36 5.99 13.85 8.01
N ASP A 37 4.85 13.51 8.61
CA ASP A 37 4.66 13.54 10.06
C ASP A 37 4.42 12.15 10.64
N ARG A 38 5.02 11.87 11.80
CA ARG A 38 4.92 10.60 12.53
C ARG A 38 3.58 10.42 13.25
N HIS A 39 2.93 11.51 13.65
CA HIS A 39 1.69 11.50 14.44
C HIS A 39 0.44 11.45 13.56
N VAL A 40 0.59 11.34 12.25
CA VAL A 40 -0.55 11.22 11.36
C VAL A 40 -1.30 9.93 11.64
N SER A 41 -2.62 10.03 11.81
CA SER A 41 -3.44 8.86 12.10
C SER A 41 -3.48 7.92 10.89
N PRO A 42 -3.15 6.62 11.04
CA PRO A 42 -3.28 5.64 9.95
C PRO A 42 -4.71 5.57 9.40
N LYS A 43 -5.71 5.89 10.23
CA LYS A 43 -7.13 5.94 9.83
C LYS A 43 -7.42 7.04 8.82
N ALA A 44 -6.67 8.15 8.83
CA ALA A 44 -6.84 9.23 7.87
C ALA A 44 -6.51 8.80 6.42
N PHE A 45 -5.78 7.69 6.27
CA PHE A 45 -5.43 7.12 4.96
C PHE A 45 -6.29 5.93 4.57
N ALA A 46 -7.37 5.62 5.31
CA ALA A 46 -8.25 4.50 5.00
C ALA A 46 -8.75 4.55 3.55
N GLY A 47 -9.29 5.69 3.11
CA GLY A 47 -9.77 5.86 1.72
C GLY A 47 -8.65 5.69 0.69
N TRP A 48 -7.45 6.22 0.96
CA TRP A 48 -6.30 6.03 0.07
C TRP A 48 -5.91 4.55 -0.04
N PHE A 49 -5.92 3.82 1.07
CA PHE A 49 -5.65 2.38 1.05
C PHE A 49 -6.73 1.60 0.31
N GLU A 50 -8.00 1.98 0.42
CA GLU A 50 -9.09 1.35 -0.32
C GLU A 50 -8.93 1.55 -1.84
N GLU A 51 -8.56 2.75 -2.29
CA GLU A 51 -8.28 3.01 -3.70
C GLU A 51 -7.07 2.23 -4.21
N GLU A 52 -5.97 2.23 -3.47
CA GLU A 52 -4.76 1.49 -3.87
C GLU A 52 -4.94 -0.01 -3.81
N GLU A 53 -5.77 -0.50 -2.88
CA GLU A 53 -6.20 -1.89 -2.84
C GLU A 53 -6.99 -2.23 -4.11
N LYS A 54 -8.03 -1.45 -4.46
CA LYS A 54 -8.77 -1.62 -5.73
C LYS A 54 -7.83 -1.64 -6.93
N LYS A 55 -6.89 -0.70 -7.05
CA LYS A 55 -5.90 -0.70 -8.13
C LYS A 55 -5.02 -1.95 -8.11
N ALA A 56 -4.60 -2.43 -6.94
CA ALA A 56 -3.82 -3.65 -6.83
C ALA A 56 -4.59 -4.88 -7.30
N PHE A 57 -5.90 -4.95 -7.01
CA PHE A 57 -6.78 -6.00 -7.51
C PHE A 57 -7.04 -5.87 -9.02
N CYS A 58 -7.24 -4.66 -9.54
CA CYS A 58 -7.37 -4.43 -10.97
C CYS A 58 -6.09 -4.78 -11.74
N ASP A 59 -4.92 -4.34 -11.26
CA ASP A 59 -3.62 -4.68 -11.84
C ASP A 59 -3.37 -6.19 -11.81
N TRP A 60 -3.78 -6.86 -10.73
CA TRP A 60 -3.78 -8.31 -10.68
C TRP A 60 -4.72 -8.92 -11.73
N ALA A 61 -5.96 -8.43 -11.84
CA ALA A 61 -6.94 -8.96 -12.79
C ALA A 61 -6.48 -8.82 -14.24
N VAL A 62 -5.89 -7.66 -14.61
CA VAL A 62 -5.31 -7.42 -15.94
C VAL A 62 -4.14 -8.37 -16.22
N LYS A 63 -3.34 -8.70 -15.20
CA LYS A 63 -2.22 -9.66 -15.35
C LYS A 63 -2.66 -11.12 -15.37
N ALA A 64 -3.71 -11.46 -14.63
CA ALA A 64 -4.25 -12.82 -14.53
C ALA A 64 -5.13 -13.18 -15.74
N TYR A 65 -5.84 -12.19 -16.27
CA TYR A 65 -6.68 -12.27 -17.46
C TYR A 65 -6.19 -11.23 -18.47
N PRO A 66 -5.00 -11.41 -19.05
CA PRO A 66 -4.64 -10.62 -20.21
C PRO A 66 -5.73 -10.88 -21.27
N ALA A 67 -6.34 -9.80 -21.76
CA ALA A 67 -7.27 -9.91 -22.87
C ALA A 67 -6.45 -10.29 -24.12
N ASP A 68 -6.29 -11.60 -24.32
CA ASP A 68 -5.85 -12.18 -25.59
C ASP A 68 -7.12 -12.38 -26.44
N GLY A 69 -7.30 -11.54 -27.47
CA GLY A 69 -8.31 -11.69 -28.52
C GLY A 69 -9.44 -10.68 -28.50
#